data_AF-A0A7F8RK95-F1
#
_entry.id   AF-A0A7F8RK95-F1
#
_cell.length_a   1.000
_cell.length_b   1.000
_cell.length_c   1.000
_cell.angle_alpha   90.00
_cell.angle_beta   90.00
_cell.angle_gamma   90.00
#
_symmetry.space_group_name_H-M   'P 1'
#
loop_
_entity.id
_entity.type
_entity.pdbx_description
1 polymer ?
#
loop_
_entity_poly.entity_id
_entity_poly.type
_entity_poly.pdbx_seq_one_letter_code
_entity_poly.pdbx_strand_id
1 'polypeptide(L)'
;MSLNRRLYAWLLGSDIKGNTIVPESELSNSYEDQASYFFEKYSKDLLVEGLAEILHQKFSDANVEERHHAYLKPFRVLVSLLDKPEIGPRVVGNLFLEVIRAFYSYCRDAIGSELKLSYTQSGNSLISSIKENRNASEIVKTVNLLITSLSTDFLWDYMTRCFEDCFRPAKRSYTVGKSISPPPTVSELCTLLVFLLDVIPLELYSEVQTQYLPQVLGCLVQPLAEEMEVLSLPELTHALKTCFKVLSKVQMPPSYLDMEPASGSTSTVV
;
A
#
# COMPACT_ATOMS: atom_id res chain seq x y z
N MET A 1 26.90 16.83 11.70
CA MET A 1 25.44 17.02 11.63
C MET A 1 24.92 16.32 10.38
N SER A 2 23.90 15.48 10.50
CA SER A 2 23.42 14.64 9.40
C SER A 2 22.65 15.46 8.35
N LEU A 3 22.69 14.99 7.10
CA LEU A 3 21.92 15.55 5.98
C LEU A 3 20.42 15.55 6.29
N ASN A 4 19.92 14.46 6.90
CA ASN A 4 18.50 14.28 7.24
C ASN A 4 17.97 15.40 8.14
N ARG A 5 18.74 15.84 9.15
CA ARG A 5 18.32 16.93 10.04
C ARG A 5 18.10 18.25 9.28
N ARG A 6 18.94 18.54 8.27
CA ARG A 6 18.79 19.75 7.44
C ARG A 6 17.58 19.64 6.52
N LEU A 7 17.35 18.46 5.93
CA LEU A 7 16.18 18.22 5.10
C LEU A 7 14.87 18.43 5.89
N TYR A 8 14.77 17.84 7.08
CA TYR A 8 13.57 18.02 7.92
C TYR A 8 13.37 19.48 8.33
N ALA A 9 14.43 20.20 8.68
CA ALA A 9 14.35 21.62 9.01
C ALA A 9 13.77 22.44 7.83
N TRP A 10 14.21 22.14 6.59
CA TRP A 10 13.70 22.78 5.39
C TRP A 10 12.22 22.47 5.13
N LEU A 11 11.82 21.20 5.26
CA LEU A 11 10.43 20.76 5.08
C LEU A 11 9.47 21.32 6.14
N LEU A 12 9.96 21.62 7.34
CA LEU A 12 9.15 22.10 8.47
C LEU A 12 9.27 23.62 8.71
N GLY A 13 10.03 24.35 7.89
CA GLY A 13 10.15 25.80 8.01
C GLY A 13 10.90 26.26 9.26
N SER A 14 11.81 25.43 9.78
CA SER A 14 12.65 25.73 10.94
C SER A 14 14.12 25.88 10.56
N ASP A 15 14.88 26.60 11.40
CA ASP A 15 16.33 26.61 11.30
C ASP A 15 16.92 25.26 11.79
N ILE A 16 18.21 25.05 11.58
CA ILE A 16 18.86 23.79 11.98
C ILE A 16 18.85 23.60 13.50
N LYS A 17 18.59 24.65 14.28
CA LYS A 17 18.46 24.63 15.75
C LYS A 17 17.00 24.40 16.21
N GLY A 18 16.02 24.40 15.32
CA GLY A 18 14.60 24.22 15.61
C GLY A 18 13.85 25.53 15.85
N ASN A 19 14.40 26.69 15.47
CA ASN A 19 13.69 27.97 15.56
C ASN A 19 12.80 28.15 14.33
N THR A 20 11.53 28.48 14.53
CA THR A 20 10.59 28.79 13.43
C THR A 20 11.07 30.02 12.65
N ILE A 21 11.15 29.92 11.32
CA ILE A 21 11.53 31.04 10.44
C ILE A 21 10.30 31.84 9.97
N VAL A 22 9.12 31.25 10.10
CA VAL A 22 7.83 31.81 9.71
C VAL A 22 7.34 32.81 10.76
N PRO A 23 6.80 33.98 10.36
CA PRO A 23 6.21 34.92 11.31
C PRO A 23 5.07 34.25 12.09
N GLU A 24 4.99 34.53 13.39
CA GLU A 24 3.92 34.04 14.28
C GLU A 24 2.56 34.30 13.62
N SER A 25 1.91 33.22 13.16
CA SER A 25 0.50 33.26 12.84
C SER A 25 -0.25 33.40 14.15
N GLU A 26 -1.13 34.39 14.28
CA GLU A 26 -1.98 34.62 15.46
C GLU A 26 -2.93 33.43 15.81
N LEU A 27 -2.85 32.31 15.08
CA LEU A 27 -3.72 31.13 15.20
C LEU A 27 -3.15 29.93 15.96
N SER A 28 -1.85 29.84 16.31
CA SER A 28 -1.37 28.69 17.12
C SER A 28 -0.24 29.01 18.11
N ASN A 29 -0.43 28.53 19.34
CA ASN A 29 0.49 28.73 20.47
C ASN A 29 1.54 27.61 20.62
N SER A 30 1.56 26.60 19.74
CA SER A 30 2.51 25.47 19.80
C SER A 30 3.39 25.38 18.55
N TYR A 31 4.66 25.00 18.75
CA TYR A 31 5.64 24.78 17.69
C TYR A 31 5.25 23.64 16.74
N GLU A 32 4.66 22.57 17.26
CA GLU A 32 4.22 21.41 16.47
C GLU A 32 3.11 21.78 15.47
N ASP A 33 2.19 22.67 15.88
CA ASP A 33 1.13 23.18 15.01
C ASP A 33 1.69 24.07 13.89
N GLN A 34 2.71 24.88 14.18
CA GLN A 34 3.36 25.73 13.19
C GLN A 34 4.13 24.91 12.14
N ALA A 35 4.87 23.89 12.58
CA ALA A 35 5.61 22.99 11.70
C ALA A 35 4.66 22.20 10.79
N SER A 36 3.56 21.68 11.35
CA SER A 36 2.54 20.96 10.60
C SER A 36 1.85 21.86 9.57
N TYR A 37 1.48 23.08 9.97
CA TYR A 37 0.88 24.07 9.06
C TYR A 37 1.83 24.44 7.91
N PHE A 38 3.10 24.70 8.22
CA PHE A 38 4.09 25.03 7.21
C PHE A 38 4.27 23.89 6.21
N PHE A 39 4.43 22.66 6.72
CA PHE A 39 4.61 21.48 5.89
C PHE A 39 3.43 21.30 4.94
N GLU A 40 2.20 21.31 5.47
CA GLU A 40 0.98 21.12 4.69
C GLU A 40 0.82 22.22 3.63
N LYS A 41 1.17 23.47 3.95
CA LYS A 41 0.97 24.61 3.06
C LYS A 41 2.03 24.75 1.96
N TYR A 42 3.28 24.41 2.23
CA TYR A 42 4.40 24.78 1.34
C TYR A 42 5.27 23.61 0.88
N SER A 43 5.40 22.55 1.68
CA SER A 43 6.39 21.49 1.42
C SER A 43 5.80 20.17 0.99
N LYS A 44 4.60 19.83 1.46
CA LYS A 44 3.96 18.53 1.21
C LYS A 44 3.82 18.23 -0.26
N ASP A 45 3.20 19.11 -1.03
CA ASP A 45 2.91 18.85 -2.45
C ASP A 45 4.19 18.69 -3.28
N LEU A 46 5.21 19.52 -3.01
CA LEU A 46 6.51 19.43 -3.67
C LEU A 46 7.24 18.13 -3.32
N LEU A 47 7.16 17.70 -2.06
CA LEU A 47 7.78 16.45 -1.61
C LEU A 47 7.06 15.23 -2.23
N VAL A 48 5.72 15.26 -2.27
CA VAL A 48 4.90 14.22 -2.91
C VAL A 48 5.24 14.15 -4.40
N GLU A 49 5.24 15.27 -5.12
CA GLU A 49 5.58 15.32 -6.54
C GLU A 49 6.98 14.75 -6.81
N GLY A 50 8.00 15.23 -6.08
CA GLY A 50 9.38 14.76 -6.26
C GLY A 50 9.57 13.28 -5.92
N LEU A 51 8.89 12.75 -4.91
CA LEU A 51 8.97 11.33 -4.56
C LEU A 51 8.23 10.45 -5.58
N ALA A 52 7.10 10.90 -6.10
CA ALA A 52 6.38 10.19 -7.16
C ALA A 52 7.20 10.13 -8.45
N GLU A 53 7.91 11.22 -8.79
CA GLU A 53 8.85 11.19 -9.91
C GLU A 53 9.94 10.14 -9.70
N ILE A 54 10.53 10.07 -8.49
CA ILE A 54 11.55 9.06 -8.17
C ILE A 54 10.99 7.63 -8.23
N LEU A 55 9.75 7.40 -7.81
CA LEU A 55 9.06 6.11 -7.89
C LEU A 55 8.79 5.66 -9.35
N HIS A 56 8.72 6.60 -10.30
CA HIS A 56 8.46 6.32 -11.71
C HIS A 56 9.70 6.37 -12.60
N GLN A 57 10.88 6.57 -12.04
CA GLN A 57 12.12 6.63 -12.82
C GLN A 57 12.37 5.31 -13.57
N LYS A 58 12.66 5.43 -14.88
CA LYS A 58 13.06 4.32 -15.74
C LYS A 58 14.58 4.28 -15.85
N PHE A 59 15.19 3.14 -15.53
CA PHE A 59 16.64 2.97 -15.54
C PHE A 59 17.11 2.15 -16.76
N SER A 60 16.68 2.55 -17.96
CA SER A 60 16.90 1.80 -19.20
C SER A 60 18.38 1.56 -19.54
N ASP A 61 19.26 2.50 -19.18
CA ASP A 61 20.69 2.46 -19.55
C ASP A 61 21.64 2.08 -18.40
N ALA A 62 21.12 1.86 -17.19
CA ALA A 62 21.94 1.52 -16.02
C ALA A 62 22.33 0.03 -15.99
N ASN A 63 23.50 -0.27 -15.43
CA ASN A 63 23.88 -1.66 -15.15
C ASN A 63 22.94 -2.28 -14.08
N VAL A 64 22.95 -3.61 -13.96
CA VAL A 64 22.01 -4.34 -13.09
C VAL A 64 22.13 -3.93 -11.62
N GLU A 65 23.34 -3.65 -11.12
CA GLU A 65 23.57 -3.27 -9.73
C GLU A 65 23.13 -1.82 -9.43
N GLU A 66 23.43 -0.89 -10.32
CA GLU A 66 22.99 0.51 -10.25
C GLU A 66 21.47 0.61 -10.30
N ARG A 67 20.84 -0.14 -11.22
CA ARG A 67 19.38 -0.24 -11.33
C ARG A 67 18.77 -0.77 -10.02
N HIS A 68 19.35 -1.82 -9.45
CA HIS A 68 18.90 -2.38 -8.18
C HIS A 68 18.96 -1.35 -7.05
N HIS A 69 20.09 -0.66 -6.89
CA HIS A 69 20.24 0.40 -5.89
C HIS A 69 19.22 1.53 -6.10
N ALA A 70 18.94 1.87 -7.36
CA ALA A 70 17.98 2.91 -7.69
C ALA A 70 16.54 2.51 -7.33
N TYR A 71 16.15 1.23 -7.50
CA TYR A 71 14.84 0.72 -7.09
C TYR A 71 14.62 0.72 -5.57
N LEU A 72 15.66 0.44 -4.78
CA LEU A 72 15.54 0.43 -3.31
C LEU A 72 15.45 1.84 -2.69
N LYS A 73 16.07 2.82 -3.35
CA LYS A 73 16.17 4.19 -2.84
C LYS A 73 14.82 4.84 -2.48
N PRO A 74 13.79 4.86 -3.33
CA PRO A 74 12.52 5.51 -2.99
C PRO A 74 11.87 4.90 -1.74
N PHE A 75 11.84 3.57 -1.63
CA PHE A 75 11.25 2.91 -0.46
C PHE A 75 12.02 3.21 0.83
N ARG A 76 13.36 3.23 0.78
CA ARG A 76 14.19 3.59 1.94
C ARG A 76 14.00 5.05 2.38
N VAL A 77 13.82 5.96 1.43
CA VAL A 77 13.49 7.36 1.73
C VAL A 77 12.13 7.42 2.43
N LEU A 78 11.11 6.74 1.92
CA LEU A 78 9.78 6.70 2.54
C LEU A 78 9.80 6.13 3.96
N VAL A 79 10.53 5.03 4.19
CA VAL A 79 10.75 4.49 5.55
C VAL A 79 11.37 5.55 6.46
N SER A 80 12.39 6.26 5.98
CA SER A 80 13.06 7.32 6.77
C SER A 80 12.15 8.53 7.02
N LEU A 81 11.14 8.78 6.18
CA LEU A 81 10.16 9.85 6.40
C LEU A 81 9.12 9.45 7.44
N LEU A 82 8.79 8.16 7.58
CA LEU A 82 7.87 7.66 8.60
C LEU A 82 8.39 7.86 10.03
N ASP A 83 9.71 7.94 10.22
CA ASP A 83 10.31 8.32 11.51
C ASP A 83 9.96 9.75 11.96
N LYS A 84 9.32 10.56 11.10
CA LYS A 84 8.86 11.91 11.40
C LYS A 84 7.34 11.99 11.34
N PRO A 85 6.63 12.02 12.49
CA PRO A 85 5.17 11.97 12.51
C PRO A 85 4.51 13.17 11.81
N GLU A 86 5.19 14.31 11.73
CA GLU A 86 4.71 15.51 11.05
C GLU A 86 4.75 15.39 9.52
N ILE A 87 5.58 14.49 8.99
CA ILE A 87 5.86 14.36 7.55
C ILE A 87 5.34 13.02 7.02
N GLY A 88 5.83 11.91 7.59
CA GLY A 88 5.68 10.56 7.06
C GLY A 88 4.25 10.17 6.71
N PRO A 89 3.32 10.13 7.69
CA PRO A 89 1.93 9.75 7.43
C PRO A 89 1.23 10.63 6.38
N ARG A 90 1.51 11.94 6.39
CA ARG A 90 0.93 12.90 5.44
C ARG A 90 1.42 12.68 4.01
N VAL A 91 2.67 12.25 3.85
CA VAL A 91 3.28 11.97 2.53
C VAL A 91 2.87 10.61 2.02
N VAL A 92 3.00 9.56 2.84
CA VAL A 92 2.79 8.17 2.41
C VAL A 92 1.36 7.98 1.92
N GLY A 93 0.34 8.52 2.61
CA GLY A 93 -1.05 8.40 2.17
C GLY A 93 -1.31 8.94 0.76
N ASN A 94 -0.64 10.02 0.35
CA ASN A 94 -0.79 10.61 -0.98
C ASN A 94 0.02 9.87 -2.06
N LEU A 95 1.00 9.07 -1.66
CA LEU A 95 1.90 8.34 -2.57
C LEU A 95 1.64 6.85 -2.64
N PHE A 96 0.80 6.30 -1.76
CA PHE A 96 0.82 4.87 -1.49
C PHE A 96 0.45 4.03 -2.73
N LEU A 97 -0.47 4.48 -3.57
CA LEU A 97 -0.73 3.83 -4.85
C LEU A 97 0.52 3.79 -5.76
N GLU A 98 1.29 4.89 -5.83
CA GLU A 98 2.55 4.93 -6.60
C GLU A 98 3.62 4.03 -5.99
N VAL A 99 3.64 3.88 -4.66
CA VAL A 99 4.51 2.92 -3.97
C VAL A 99 4.18 1.50 -4.42
N ILE A 100 2.89 1.13 -4.46
CA ILE A 100 2.45 -0.21 -4.86
C ILE A 100 2.71 -0.45 -6.35
N ARG A 101 2.47 0.55 -7.21
CA ARG A 101 2.77 0.51 -8.65
C ARG A 101 4.26 0.33 -8.91
N ALA A 102 5.11 1.12 -8.24
CA ALA A 102 6.55 0.99 -8.33
C ALA A 102 7.02 -0.37 -7.82
N PHE A 103 6.46 -0.86 -6.71
CA PHE A 103 6.78 -2.18 -6.17
C PHE A 103 6.48 -3.29 -7.17
N TYR A 104 5.29 -3.29 -7.76
CA TYR A 104 4.93 -4.23 -8.82
C TYR A 104 5.86 -4.12 -10.04
N SER A 105 6.12 -2.90 -10.53
CA SER A 105 6.96 -2.69 -11.70
C SER A 105 8.41 -3.11 -11.46
N TYR A 106 8.99 -2.81 -10.30
CA TYR A 106 10.38 -3.14 -10.00
C TYR A 106 10.57 -4.66 -9.82
N CYS A 107 9.60 -5.34 -9.20
CA CYS A 107 9.61 -6.81 -9.16
C CYS A 107 9.45 -7.41 -10.56
N ARG A 108 8.56 -6.86 -11.39
CA ARG A 108 8.40 -7.30 -12.79
C ARG A 108 9.67 -7.09 -13.61
N ASP A 109 10.35 -5.97 -13.44
CA ASP A 109 11.60 -5.68 -14.14
C ASP A 109 12.75 -6.59 -13.67
N ALA A 110 12.78 -6.94 -12.38
CA ALA A 110 13.79 -7.84 -11.81
C ALA A 110 13.59 -9.31 -12.21
N ILE A 111 12.33 -9.77 -12.30
CA ILE A 111 11.95 -11.18 -12.52
C ILE A 111 11.61 -11.46 -14.00
N GLY A 112 11.20 -10.45 -14.76
CA GLY A 112 10.83 -10.57 -16.16
C GLY A 112 9.57 -11.39 -16.39
N SER A 113 9.60 -12.27 -17.40
CA SER A 113 8.48 -13.11 -17.83
C SER A 113 8.03 -14.16 -16.81
N GLU A 114 8.80 -14.36 -15.73
CA GLU A 114 8.44 -15.26 -14.64
C GLU A 114 7.43 -14.63 -13.67
N LEU A 115 7.16 -13.32 -13.77
CA LEU A 115 6.11 -12.68 -12.97
C LEU A 115 4.72 -13.12 -13.47
N LYS A 116 4.28 -14.28 -13.00
CA LYS A 116 2.96 -14.86 -13.25
C LYS A 116 2.16 -14.86 -11.96
N LEU A 117 1.17 -13.98 -11.92
CA LEU A 117 0.23 -13.93 -10.80
C LEU A 117 -0.67 -15.16 -10.82
N SER A 118 -0.89 -15.74 -9.64
CA SER A 118 -1.76 -16.89 -9.49
C SER A 118 -3.11 -16.42 -8.95
N TYR A 119 -4.15 -16.55 -9.77
CA TYR A 119 -5.53 -16.27 -9.37
C TYR A 119 -6.23 -17.51 -8.77
N THR A 120 -5.47 -18.59 -8.55
CA THR A 120 -5.92 -19.85 -7.96
C THR A 120 -5.11 -20.15 -6.69
N GLN A 121 -5.49 -21.22 -5.96
CA GLN A 121 -4.83 -21.60 -4.70
C GLN A 121 -3.33 -21.94 -4.84
N SER A 122 -2.83 -22.24 -6.05
CA SER A 122 -1.41 -22.55 -6.27
C SER A 122 -0.57 -21.27 -6.37
N GLY A 123 -0.31 -20.61 -5.24
CA GLY A 123 0.48 -19.37 -5.14
C GLY A 123 2.00 -19.55 -5.04
N ASN A 124 2.51 -20.79 -5.14
CA ASN A 124 3.91 -21.08 -4.74
C ASN A 124 4.97 -20.66 -5.77
N SER A 125 4.61 -20.45 -7.04
CA SER A 125 5.59 -20.20 -8.12
C SER A 125 6.19 -18.79 -8.11
N LEU A 126 5.43 -17.76 -7.74
CA LEU A 126 5.97 -16.39 -7.71
C LEU A 126 6.92 -16.19 -6.51
N ILE A 127 6.56 -16.78 -5.38
CA ILE A 127 7.36 -16.74 -4.15
C ILE A 127 8.73 -17.40 -4.39
N SER A 128 8.78 -18.54 -5.10
CA SER A 128 10.04 -19.20 -5.43
C SER A 128 10.91 -18.31 -6.34
N SER A 129 10.35 -17.76 -7.43
CA SER A 129 11.11 -16.85 -8.31
C SER A 129 11.63 -15.61 -7.57
N ILE A 130 10.85 -15.05 -6.64
CA ILE A 130 11.29 -13.92 -5.79
C ILE A 130 12.42 -14.34 -4.86
N LYS A 131 12.35 -15.53 -4.27
CA LYS A 131 13.40 -16.03 -3.36
C LYS A 131 14.70 -16.35 -4.09
N GLU A 132 14.61 -16.82 -5.33
CA GLU A 132 15.76 -17.13 -6.20
C GLU A 132 16.42 -15.86 -6.77
N ASN A 133 15.65 -14.78 -6.94
CA ASN A 133 16.16 -13.50 -7.41
C ASN A 133 16.51 -12.56 -6.25
N ARG A 134 17.81 -12.38 -5.99
CA ARG A 134 18.30 -11.52 -4.89
C ARG A 134 17.73 -10.10 -4.95
N ASN A 135 17.66 -9.50 -6.13
CA ASN A 135 17.20 -8.11 -6.29
C ASN A 135 15.72 -7.99 -5.92
N ALA A 136 14.89 -8.90 -6.46
CA ALA A 136 13.47 -8.97 -6.12
C ALA A 136 13.27 -9.22 -4.62
N SER A 137 14.01 -10.16 -4.02
CA SER A 137 13.93 -10.44 -2.58
C SER A 137 14.26 -9.22 -1.72
N GLU A 138 15.28 -8.45 -2.08
CA GLU A 138 15.65 -7.22 -1.35
C GLU A 138 14.61 -6.10 -1.52
N ILE A 139 14.00 -5.97 -2.71
CA ILE A 139 12.88 -5.05 -2.94
C ILE A 139 11.70 -5.42 -2.03
N VAL A 140 11.28 -6.70 -2.05
CA VAL A 140 10.19 -7.21 -1.21
C VAL A 140 10.45 -6.96 0.26
N LYS A 141 11.67 -7.24 0.75
CA LYS A 141 12.03 -6.98 2.15
C LYS A 141 11.94 -5.49 2.50
N THR A 142 12.39 -4.61 1.61
CA THR A 142 12.38 -3.16 1.84
C THR A 142 10.95 -2.61 1.85
N VAL A 143 10.10 -3.05 0.93
CA VAL A 143 8.68 -2.66 0.90
C VAL A 143 7.92 -3.27 2.06
N ASN A 144 8.21 -4.52 2.44
CA ASN A 144 7.61 -5.13 3.62
C ASN A 144 7.96 -4.34 4.89
N LEU A 145 9.21 -3.88 5.03
CA LEU A 145 9.60 -2.98 6.12
C LEU A 145 8.74 -1.71 6.13
N LEU A 146 8.59 -1.05 4.97
CA LEU A 146 7.73 0.13 4.82
C LEU A 146 6.29 -0.14 5.24
N ILE A 147 5.69 -1.24 4.79
CA ILE A 147 4.32 -1.62 5.13
C ILE A 147 4.19 -1.90 6.64
N THR A 148 5.16 -2.61 7.24
CA THR A 148 5.15 -2.89 8.69
C THR A 148 5.41 -1.67 9.57
N SER A 149 5.95 -0.58 9.01
CA SER A 149 6.07 0.71 9.70
C SER A 149 4.76 1.50 9.71
N LEU A 150 3.74 1.06 8.96
CA LEU A 150 2.40 1.62 8.96
C LEU A 150 1.50 0.82 9.90
N SER A 151 0.26 1.27 10.12
CA SER A 151 -0.72 0.44 10.83
C SER A 151 -1.07 -0.81 10.03
N THR A 152 -1.38 -1.90 10.73
CA THR A 152 -1.60 -3.24 10.14
C THR A 152 -2.77 -3.29 9.16
N ASP A 153 -3.77 -2.44 9.36
CA ASP A 153 -4.96 -2.26 8.53
C ASP A 153 -4.71 -1.38 7.30
N PHE A 154 -3.73 -0.46 7.36
CA PHE A 154 -3.55 0.61 6.38
C PHE A 154 -3.50 0.13 4.94
N LEU A 155 -2.70 -0.91 4.65
CA LEU A 155 -2.54 -1.43 3.29
C LEU A 155 -3.87 -1.91 2.72
N TRP A 156 -4.61 -2.68 3.52
CA TRP A 156 -5.83 -3.35 3.09
C TRP A 156 -6.98 -2.36 2.94
N ASP A 157 -7.14 -1.46 3.92
CA ASP A 157 -8.11 -0.36 3.88
C ASP A 157 -7.82 0.64 2.74
N TYR A 158 -6.55 0.92 2.44
CA TYR A 158 -6.20 1.76 1.30
C TYR A 158 -6.59 1.10 -0.03
N MET A 159 -6.28 -0.19 -0.20
CA MET A 159 -6.57 -0.92 -1.43
C MET A 159 -8.08 -1.07 -1.67
N THR A 160 -8.87 -1.31 -0.61
CA THR A 160 -10.34 -1.37 -0.73
C THR A 160 -10.95 -0.02 -1.06
N ARG A 161 -10.50 1.07 -0.42
CA ARG A 161 -10.96 2.43 -0.75
C ARG A 161 -10.68 2.80 -2.21
N CYS A 162 -9.46 2.51 -2.70
CA CYS A 162 -9.13 2.72 -4.10
C CYS A 162 -10.05 1.93 -5.03
N PHE A 163 -10.40 0.69 -4.66
CA PHE A 163 -11.31 -0.15 -5.44
C PHE A 163 -12.74 0.39 -5.45
N GLU A 164 -13.28 0.77 -4.29
CA GLU A 164 -14.61 1.39 -4.16
C GLU A 164 -14.72 2.70 -4.94
N ASP A 165 -13.67 3.52 -4.91
CA ASP A 165 -13.63 4.80 -5.63
C ASP A 165 -13.70 4.64 -7.15
N CYS A 166 -13.36 3.46 -7.71
CA CYS A 166 -13.58 3.17 -9.13
C CYS A 166 -15.07 3.11 -9.52
N PHE A 167 -15.97 2.82 -8.58
CA PHE A 167 -17.41 2.69 -8.81
C PHE A 167 -18.19 3.96 -8.46
N ARG A 168 -17.57 4.89 -7.72
CA ARG A 168 -18.25 6.12 -7.31
C ARG A 168 -18.37 7.08 -8.50
N PRO A 169 -19.59 7.60 -8.81
CA PRO A 169 -19.75 8.64 -9.80
C PRO A 169 -18.92 9.85 -9.36
N ALA A 170 -18.11 10.39 -10.27
CA ALA A 170 -17.02 11.32 -10.04
C ALA A 170 -17.38 12.55 -9.18
N LYS A 171 -17.60 12.37 -7.88
CA LYS A 171 -17.28 13.35 -6.85
C LYS A 171 -15.77 13.27 -6.74
N ARG A 172 -15.12 13.91 -7.70
CA ARG A 172 -13.72 14.28 -7.65
C ARG A 172 -13.51 15.11 -6.38
N SER A 173 -13.36 14.43 -5.25
CA SER A 173 -12.71 15.00 -4.07
C SER A 173 -11.24 15.09 -4.42
N TYR A 174 -10.92 16.00 -5.35
CA TYR A 174 -9.57 16.52 -5.49
C TYR A 174 -9.32 17.32 -4.22
N THR A 175 -8.84 16.64 -3.17
CA THR A 175 -7.86 17.29 -2.32
C THR A 175 -6.66 17.57 -3.21
N VAL A 176 -6.70 18.79 -3.76
CA VAL A 176 -5.64 19.60 -4.34
C VAL A 176 -4.28 18.89 -4.43
N GLY A 177 -3.92 18.54 -5.65
CA GLY A 177 -2.63 18.00 -6.08
C GLY A 177 -2.84 17.45 -7.48
N LYS A 178 -2.10 17.94 -8.49
CA LYS A 178 -2.15 17.33 -9.83
C LYS A 178 -1.87 15.84 -9.68
N SER A 179 -2.78 14.97 -10.10
CA SER A 179 -2.54 13.53 -10.05
C SER A 179 -1.31 13.22 -10.90
N ILE A 180 -0.22 12.78 -10.27
CA ILE A 180 1.06 12.51 -10.93
C ILE A 180 0.93 11.34 -11.94
N SER A 181 -0.06 10.48 -11.71
CA SER A 181 -0.37 9.29 -12.49
C SER A 181 -1.87 9.28 -12.90
N PRO A 182 -2.27 8.47 -13.89
CA PRO A 182 -3.68 8.27 -14.19
C PRO A 182 -4.41 7.61 -13.00
N PRO A 183 -5.72 7.87 -12.85
CA PRO A 183 -6.54 7.18 -11.85
C PRO A 183 -6.49 5.67 -12.08
N PRO A 184 -6.47 4.85 -11.01
CA PRO A 184 -6.40 3.41 -11.15
C PRO A 184 -7.68 2.84 -11.78
N THR A 185 -7.52 1.77 -12.54
CA THR A 185 -8.65 0.97 -13.05
C THR A 185 -8.92 -0.22 -12.14
N VAL A 186 -10.12 -0.79 -12.24
CA VAL A 186 -10.50 -2.00 -11.49
C VAL A 186 -9.52 -3.15 -11.78
N SER A 187 -9.19 -3.39 -13.05
CA SER A 187 -8.21 -4.41 -13.44
C SER A 187 -6.80 -4.15 -12.89
N GLU A 188 -6.37 -2.89 -12.84
CA GLU A 188 -5.08 -2.54 -12.23
C GLU A 188 -5.08 -2.90 -10.75
N LEU A 189 -6.07 -2.44 -9.99
CA LEU A 189 -6.16 -2.71 -8.55
C LEU A 189 -6.29 -4.21 -8.25
N CYS A 190 -7.03 -4.95 -9.06
CA CYS A 190 -7.08 -6.41 -8.99
C CYS A 190 -5.71 -7.05 -9.18
N THR A 191 -4.93 -6.58 -10.14
CA THR A 191 -3.56 -7.07 -10.40
C THR A 191 -2.64 -6.77 -9.21
N LEU A 192 -2.66 -5.54 -8.70
CA LEU A 192 -1.83 -5.10 -7.59
C LEU A 192 -2.20 -5.84 -6.30
N LEU A 193 -3.49 -6.03 -6.02
CA LEU A 193 -3.95 -6.76 -4.84
C LEU A 193 -3.52 -8.23 -4.88
N VAL A 194 -3.69 -8.92 -6.00
CA VAL A 194 -3.22 -10.31 -6.14
C VAL A 194 -1.71 -10.41 -6.00
N PHE A 195 -0.97 -9.46 -6.57
CA PHE A 195 0.48 -9.38 -6.37
C PHE A 195 0.86 -9.23 -4.88
N LEU A 196 0.21 -8.32 -4.15
CA LEU A 196 0.45 -8.15 -2.71
C LEU A 196 0.18 -9.44 -1.92
N LEU A 197 -0.92 -10.13 -2.22
CA LEU A 197 -1.29 -11.41 -1.57
C LEU A 197 -0.33 -12.57 -1.86
N ASP A 198 0.38 -12.53 -2.99
CA ASP A 198 1.37 -13.53 -3.37
C ASP A 198 2.76 -13.21 -2.81
N VAL A 199 3.09 -11.94 -2.58
CA VAL A 199 4.45 -11.52 -2.25
C VAL A 199 4.65 -11.17 -0.77
N ILE A 200 3.63 -10.63 -0.11
CA ILE A 200 3.69 -10.34 1.33
C ILE A 200 3.56 -11.66 2.10
N PRO A 201 4.44 -11.94 3.08
CA PRO A 201 4.38 -13.17 3.87
C PRO A 201 3.25 -13.11 4.90
N LEU A 202 2.01 -13.33 4.44
CA LEU A 202 0.79 -13.21 5.24
C LEU A 202 0.77 -14.15 6.46
N GLU A 203 1.49 -15.26 6.40
CA GLU A 203 1.60 -16.23 7.49
C GLU A 203 2.27 -15.66 8.75
N LEU A 204 3.00 -14.55 8.60
CA LEU A 204 3.61 -13.83 9.73
C LEU A 204 2.61 -12.87 10.41
N TYR A 205 1.40 -12.69 9.83
CA TYR A 205 0.42 -11.70 10.25
C TYR A 205 -0.98 -12.35 10.36
N SER A 206 -1.21 -13.12 11.41
CA SER A 206 -2.46 -13.89 11.59
C SER A 206 -3.73 -13.02 11.58
N GLU A 207 -3.66 -11.78 12.08
CA GLU A 207 -4.76 -10.81 12.04
C GLU A 207 -5.15 -10.44 10.60
N VAL A 208 -4.18 -10.39 9.68
CA VAL A 208 -4.45 -10.15 8.25
C VAL A 208 -5.33 -11.27 7.69
N GLN A 209 -4.96 -12.53 7.95
CA GLN A 209 -5.68 -13.68 7.40
C GLN A 209 -7.06 -13.90 8.06
N THR A 210 -7.23 -13.51 9.33
CA THR A 210 -8.43 -13.79 10.12
C THR A 210 -9.42 -12.61 10.22
N GLN A 211 -8.96 -11.37 10.02
CA GLN A 211 -9.78 -10.16 10.17
C GLN A 211 -9.76 -9.27 8.92
N TYR A 212 -8.58 -8.84 8.45
CA TYR A 212 -8.50 -7.85 7.37
C TYR A 212 -8.87 -8.42 5.99
N LEU A 213 -8.44 -9.63 5.63
CA LEU A 213 -8.82 -10.23 4.35
C LEU A 213 -10.33 -10.53 4.22
N PRO A 214 -11.05 -11.02 5.25
CA PRO A 214 -12.50 -11.06 5.23
C PRO A 214 -13.16 -9.69 4.97
N GLN A 215 -12.65 -8.62 5.58
CA GLN A 215 -13.14 -7.25 5.34
C GLN A 215 -12.88 -6.81 3.90
N VAL A 216 -11.65 -7.05 3.39
CA VAL A 216 -11.30 -6.79 1.98
C VAL A 216 -12.26 -7.52 1.06
N LEU A 217 -12.56 -8.80 1.31
CA LEU A 217 -13.50 -9.55 0.50
C LEU A 217 -14.90 -8.92 0.51
N GLY A 218 -15.39 -8.48 1.67
CA GLY A 218 -16.66 -7.77 1.78
C GLY A 218 -16.69 -6.47 0.96
N CYS A 219 -15.66 -5.63 1.11
CA CYS A 219 -15.50 -4.38 0.37
C CYS A 219 -15.32 -4.57 -1.14
N LEU A 220 -14.76 -5.70 -1.60
CA LEU A 220 -14.69 -6.00 -3.02
C LEU A 220 -16.03 -6.47 -3.57
N VAL A 221 -16.73 -7.34 -2.84
CA VAL A 221 -17.98 -7.95 -3.29
C VAL A 221 -19.14 -6.95 -3.30
N GLN A 222 -19.18 -6.01 -2.37
CA GLN A 222 -20.28 -5.06 -2.26
C GLN A 222 -20.45 -4.16 -3.50
N PRO A 223 -19.44 -3.41 -3.98
CA PRO A 223 -19.56 -2.62 -5.20
C PRO A 223 -19.82 -3.48 -6.43
N LEU A 224 -19.25 -4.69 -6.46
CA LEU A 224 -19.52 -5.65 -7.53
C LEU A 224 -20.97 -6.16 -7.52
N ALA A 225 -21.68 -6.15 -6.40
CA ALA A 225 -23.08 -6.54 -6.33
C ALA A 225 -24.03 -5.37 -6.66
N GLU A 226 -23.63 -4.15 -6.30
CA GLU A 226 -24.45 -2.94 -6.45
C GLU A 226 -24.32 -2.29 -7.84
N GLU A 227 -23.13 -2.33 -8.45
CA GLU A 227 -22.76 -1.51 -9.62
C GLU A 227 -22.15 -2.36 -10.76
N MET A 228 -22.69 -3.57 -11.01
CA MET A 228 -22.17 -4.48 -12.06
C MET A 228 -22.16 -3.85 -13.46
N GLU A 229 -23.11 -2.96 -13.75
CA GLU A 229 -23.31 -2.37 -15.09
C GLU A 229 -22.15 -1.44 -15.51
N VAL A 230 -21.34 -0.97 -14.56
CA VAL A 230 -20.20 -0.09 -14.81
C VAL A 230 -19.00 -0.85 -15.41
N LEU A 231 -18.94 -2.17 -15.19
CA LEU A 231 -17.78 -2.98 -15.58
C LEU A 231 -17.97 -3.68 -16.92
N SER A 232 -16.89 -3.76 -17.69
CA SER A 232 -16.81 -4.69 -18.81
C SER A 232 -16.73 -6.15 -18.32
N LEU A 233 -17.16 -7.10 -19.16
CA LEU A 233 -17.08 -8.53 -18.83
C LEU A 233 -15.67 -9.00 -18.42
N PRO A 234 -14.58 -8.56 -19.09
CA PRO A 234 -13.21 -8.88 -18.64
C PRO A 234 -12.87 -8.33 -17.25
N GLU A 235 -13.27 -7.09 -16.94
CA GLU A 235 -13.03 -6.47 -15.63
C GLU A 235 -13.79 -7.18 -14.52
N LEU A 236 -15.07 -7.49 -14.75
CA LEU A 236 -15.88 -8.28 -13.82
C LEU A 236 -15.25 -9.65 -13.56
N THR A 237 -14.83 -10.34 -14.62
CA THR A 237 -14.18 -11.65 -14.50
C THR A 237 -12.89 -11.56 -13.68
N HIS A 238 -12.10 -10.50 -13.89
CA HIS A 238 -10.88 -10.26 -13.14
C HIS A 238 -11.16 -9.99 -11.67
N ALA A 239 -12.14 -9.14 -11.37
CA ALA A 239 -12.54 -8.81 -10.01
C ALA A 239 -13.05 -10.04 -9.24
N LEU A 240 -13.86 -10.89 -9.88
CA LEU A 240 -14.32 -12.16 -9.28
C LEU A 240 -13.16 -13.13 -9.01
N LYS A 241 -12.21 -13.24 -9.94
CA LYS A 241 -10.98 -14.04 -9.73
C LYS A 241 -10.15 -13.50 -8.56
N THR A 242 -10.07 -12.19 -8.42
CA THR A 242 -9.41 -11.56 -7.27
C THR A 242 -10.14 -11.83 -5.96
N CYS A 243 -11.47 -11.76 -5.94
CA CYS A 243 -12.26 -12.15 -4.76
C CYS A 243 -12.00 -13.60 -4.36
N PHE A 244 -11.98 -14.52 -5.32
CA PHE A 244 -11.63 -15.92 -5.07
C PHE A 244 -10.21 -16.07 -4.50
N LYS A 245 -9.25 -15.31 -5.02
CA LYS A 245 -7.88 -15.29 -4.51
C LYS A 245 -7.80 -14.77 -3.07
N VAL A 246 -8.48 -13.67 -2.75
CA VAL A 246 -8.57 -13.14 -1.37
C VAL A 246 -9.16 -14.21 -0.45
N LEU A 247 -10.29 -14.79 -0.83
CA LEU A 247 -10.95 -15.86 -0.07
C LEU A 247 -10.00 -17.05 0.18
N SER A 248 -9.18 -17.43 -0.79
CA SER A 248 -8.21 -18.52 -0.63
C SER A 248 -7.10 -18.27 0.39
N LYS A 249 -6.91 -17.01 0.81
CA LYS A 249 -5.92 -16.59 1.81
C LYS A 249 -6.53 -16.30 3.18
N VAL A 250 -7.86 -16.27 3.28
CA VAL A 250 -8.60 -16.12 4.54
C VAL A 250 -8.43 -17.38 5.38
N GLN A 251 -8.23 -17.19 6.68
CA GLN A 251 -8.23 -18.26 7.69
C GLN A 251 -9.36 -18.02 8.68
N MET A 252 -9.98 -19.10 9.16
CA MET A 252 -10.97 -18.96 10.24
C MET A 252 -10.24 -18.64 11.55
N PRO A 253 -10.73 -17.66 12.35
CA PRO A 253 -10.17 -17.42 13.67
C PRO A 253 -10.28 -18.70 14.54
N PRO A 254 -9.26 -19.01 15.36
CA PRO A 254 -9.25 -20.23 16.17
C PRO A 254 -10.50 -20.42 17.04
N SER A 255 -11.08 -19.33 17.53
CA SER A 255 -12.31 -19.32 18.32
C SER A 255 -13.54 -19.93 17.63
N TYR A 256 -13.56 -19.97 16.29
CA TYR A 256 -14.63 -20.60 15.51
C TYR A 256 -14.37 -22.09 15.22
N LEU A 257 -13.12 -22.53 15.35
CA LEU A 257 -12.74 -23.94 15.18
C LEU A 257 -12.99 -24.76 16.46
N ASP A 258 -12.93 -24.10 17.63
CA ASP A 258 -13.17 -24.71 18.95
C ASP A 258 -14.66 -24.85 19.31
N MET A 259 -15.58 -24.36 18.47
CA MET A 259 -17.00 -24.70 18.61
C MET A 259 -17.22 -26.11 18.09
N GLU A 260 -16.95 -27.12 18.93
CA GLU A 260 -17.44 -28.48 18.69
C GLU A 260 -18.95 -28.40 18.35
N PRO A 261 -19.43 -29.16 17.36
CA PRO A 261 -20.86 -29.24 17.11
C PRO A 261 -21.51 -29.72 18.40
N ALA A 262 -22.38 -28.91 19.00
CA ALA A 262 -23.16 -29.30 20.16
C ALA A 262 -23.83 -30.65 19.84
N SER A 263 -23.23 -31.72 20.35
CA SER A 263 -23.75 -33.07 20.18
C SER A 263 -25.13 -33.05 20.83
N GLY A 264 -26.17 -33.09 20.01
CA GLY A 264 -27.54 -33.11 20.47
C GLY A 264 -27.73 -34.26 21.44
N SER A 265 -27.82 -33.94 22.73
CA SER A 265 -28.40 -34.82 23.72
C SER A 265 -29.90 -34.87 23.48
N THR A 266 -30.31 -35.65 22.48
CA THR A 266 -31.67 -36.22 22.49
C THR A 266 -31.72 -37.20 23.66
N SER A 267 -32.04 -36.69 24.85
CA SER A 267 -32.52 -37.53 25.95
C SER A 267 -33.90 -38.05 25.56
N THR A 268 -33.92 -39.26 25.01
CA THR A 268 -35.13 -40.04 24.82
C THR A 268 -35.69 -40.40 26.20
N VAL A 269 -36.86 -39.86 26.50
CA VAL A 269 -37.70 -40.26 27.63
C VAL A 269 -38.14 -41.71 27.38
N VAL A 270 -37.84 -42.61 28.31
CA VAL A 270 -38.57 -43.86 28.55
C VAL A 270 -38.74 -44.01 30.05
#